data_AF-X5YTM5-F1
#
_entry.id   AF-X5YTM5-F1
#
_cell.length_a   1.000
_cell.length_b   1.000
_cell.length_c   1.000
_cell.angle_alpha   90.00
_cell.angle_beta   90.00
_cell.angle_gamma   90.00
#
_symmetry.space_group_name_H-M   'P 1'
#
loop_
_entity.id
_entity.type
_entity.pdbx_description
1 polymer ?
#
loop_
_entity_poly.entity_id
_entity_poly.type
_entity_poly.pdbx_seq_one_letter_code
_entity_poly.pdbx_strand_id
1 'polypeptide(L)'
;MAKAIPLQLAGRDFAKKGDALLHVRARLQRYPPGQRVADEDEALLRALLARHPDSASKTGSGVDHFMVRSADYGTKCFWVVRTDGSTERFSYKECL
;
A
#
# COMPACT_ATOMS: atom_id res chain seq x y z
N MET A 1 11.53 -3.78 21.95
CA MET A 1 10.11 -4.23 21.98
C MET A 1 9.29 -3.20 21.22
N ALA A 2 8.72 -3.56 20.07
CA ALA A 2 7.99 -2.60 19.22
C ALA A 2 6.64 -2.28 19.87
N LYS A 3 6.47 -1.03 20.30
CA LYS A 3 5.25 -0.48 20.91
C LYS A 3 4.08 -0.72 19.96
N ALA A 4 3.01 -1.33 20.43
CA ALA A 4 1.78 -1.48 19.65
C ALA A 4 1.19 -0.09 19.45
N ILE A 5 1.44 0.51 18.28
CA ILE A 5 0.83 1.78 17.89
C ILE A 5 -0.53 1.41 17.30
N PRO A 6 -1.65 1.73 17.97
CA PRO A 6 -2.97 1.54 17.39
C PRO A 6 -3.03 2.33 16.09
N LEU A 7 -3.43 1.64 15.03
CA LEU A 7 -3.36 2.14 13.68
C LEU A 7 -4.74 2.07 13.04
N GLN A 8 -5.21 3.19 12.53
CA GLN A 8 -6.35 3.22 11.64
C GLN A 8 -5.90 3.19 10.18
N LEU A 9 -6.40 2.24 9.39
CA LEU A 9 -6.24 2.19 7.93
C LEU A 9 -7.61 2.06 7.28
N ALA A 10 -7.96 3.02 6.42
CA ALA A 10 -9.21 3.02 5.66
C ALA A 10 -10.46 2.69 6.51
N GLY A 11 -10.55 3.30 7.70
CA GLY A 11 -11.68 3.10 8.61
C GLY A 11 -11.66 1.78 9.40
N ARG A 12 -10.56 1.03 9.39
CA ARG A 12 -10.35 -0.13 10.27
C ARG A 12 -9.28 0.12 11.31
N ASP A 13 -9.62 -0.20 12.54
CA ASP A 13 -8.73 -0.13 13.70
C ASP A 13 -7.94 -1.43 13.84
N PHE A 14 -6.61 -1.30 13.79
CA PHE A 14 -5.67 -2.37 14.02
C PHE A 14 -4.98 -2.16 15.37
N ALA A 15 -5.17 -3.10 16.29
CA ALA A 15 -4.50 -3.08 17.58
C ALA A 15 -2.98 -3.29 17.47
N LYS A 16 -2.52 -3.94 16.38
CA LYS A 16 -1.12 -4.30 16.15
C LYS A 16 -0.73 -4.01 14.71
N LYS A 17 0.50 -3.51 14.53
CA LYS A 17 1.17 -3.38 13.23
C LYS A 17 1.19 -4.70 12.44
N GLY A 18 1.36 -5.83 13.14
CA GLY A 18 1.35 -7.17 12.55
C GLY A 18 0.02 -7.57 11.90
N ASP A 19 -1.10 -7.24 12.54
CA ASP A 19 -2.43 -7.50 11.98
C ASP A 19 -2.67 -6.67 10.72
N ALA A 20 -2.31 -5.39 10.75
CA ALA A 20 -2.36 -4.53 9.58
C ALA A 20 -1.50 -5.09 8.43
N LEU A 21 -0.28 -5.54 8.73
CA LEU A 21 0.61 -6.16 7.74
C LEU A 21 -0.02 -7.41 7.10
N LEU A 22 -0.58 -8.30 7.91
CA LEU A 22 -1.23 -9.52 7.43
C LEU A 22 -2.47 -9.19 6.60
N HIS A 23 -3.23 -8.19 7.01
CA HIS A 23 -4.41 -7.73 6.29
C HIS A 23 -4.06 -7.22 4.89
N VAL A 24 -3.08 -6.33 4.80
CA VAL A 24 -2.59 -5.76 3.54
C VAL A 24 -1.96 -6.85 2.66
N ARG A 25 -1.20 -7.78 3.25
CA ARG A 25 -0.63 -8.92 2.54
C ARG A 25 -1.70 -9.83 1.94
N ALA A 26 -2.78 -10.11 2.67
CA ALA A 26 -3.88 -10.93 2.17
C ALA A 26 -4.55 -10.29 0.94
N ARG A 27 -4.69 -8.96 0.92
CA ARG A 27 -5.15 -8.22 -0.26
C ARG A 27 -4.20 -8.36 -1.43
N LEU A 28 -2.90 -8.12 -1.20
CA LEU A 28 -1.87 -8.25 -2.24
C LEU A 28 -1.83 -9.66 -2.86
N GLN A 29 -2.06 -10.70 -2.06
CA GLN A 29 -2.08 -12.07 -2.55
C GLN A 29 -3.31 -12.38 -3.41
N ARG A 30 -4.47 -11.75 -3.14
CA ARG A 30 -5.70 -11.88 -3.95
C ARG A 30 -5.53 -11.34 -5.37
N TYR A 31 -4.72 -10.31 -5.57
CA TYR A 31 -4.54 -9.70 -6.89
C TYR A 31 -3.41 -10.40 -7.68
N PRO A 32 -3.63 -10.75 -8.96
CA PRO A 32 -2.55 -11.18 -9.84
C PRO A 32 -1.64 -10.00 -10.21
N PRO A 33 -0.37 -10.26 -10.55
CA PRO A 33 0.54 -9.21 -11.03
C PRO A 33 0.04 -8.64 -12.36
N GLY A 34 0.07 -7.32 -12.49
CA GLY A 34 -0.50 -6.57 -13.61
C GLY A 34 -1.95 -6.13 -13.39
N GLN A 35 -2.60 -6.52 -12.29
CA GLN A 35 -3.99 -6.14 -12.01
C GLN A 35 -4.04 -4.78 -11.30
N ARG A 36 -4.99 -3.94 -11.74
CA ARG A 36 -5.41 -2.75 -10.99
C ARG A 36 -6.10 -3.17 -9.69
N VAL A 37 -5.77 -2.48 -8.60
CA VAL A 37 -6.41 -2.68 -7.30
C VAL A 37 -7.83 -2.13 -7.34
N ALA A 38 -8.79 -2.84 -6.75
CA ALA A 38 -10.17 -2.37 -6.69
C ALA A 38 -10.29 -1.10 -5.82
N ASP A 39 -11.29 -0.27 -6.11
CA ASP A 39 -11.54 0.99 -5.41
C ASP A 39 -11.64 0.81 -3.88
N GLU A 40 -12.24 -0.32 -3.44
CA GLU A 40 -12.35 -0.69 -2.02
C GLU A 40 -10.99 -0.80 -1.31
N ASP A 41 -9.97 -1.32 -2.00
CA ASP A 41 -8.63 -1.47 -1.48
C ASP A 41 -7.77 -0.24 -1.81
N GLU A 42 -8.18 0.58 -2.77
CA GLU A 42 -7.52 1.83 -3.16
C GLU A 42 -7.49 2.83 -1.99
N ALA A 43 -8.59 2.91 -1.22
CA ALA A 43 -8.65 3.70 0.00
C ALA A 43 -7.63 3.23 1.06
N LEU A 44 -7.44 1.92 1.19
CA LEU A 44 -6.45 1.33 2.08
C LEU A 44 -5.02 1.62 1.64
N LEU A 45 -4.74 1.56 0.33
CA LEU A 45 -3.42 1.91 -0.20
C LEU A 45 -3.13 3.41 -0.09
N ARG A 46 -4.12 4.29 -0.31
CA ARG A 46 -4.01 5.73 -0.04
C ARG A 46 -3.70 6.00 1.43
N ALA A 47 -4.39 5.34 2.35
CA ALA A 47 -4.14 5.48 3.79
C ALA A 47 -2.73 5.02 4.18
N LEU A 48 -2.23 3.92 3.60
CA LEU A 48 -0.85 3.47 3.79
C LEU A 48 0.16 4.47 3.22
N LEU A 49 -0.07 4.94 2.00
CA LEU A 49 0.83 5.87 1.31
C LEU A 49 0.95 7.18 2.09
N ALA A 50 -0.16 7.71 2.60
CA ALA A 50 -0.18 8.92 3.41
C ALA A 50 0.66 8.80 4.70
N ARG A 51 0.85 7.59 5.21
CA ARG A 51 1.68 7.30 6.40
C ARG A 51 3.15 7.03 6.07
N HIS A 52 3.48 6.85 4.79
CA HIS A 52 4.85 6.60 4.39
C HIS A 52 5.70 7.86 4.67
N PRO A 53 6.93 7.73 5.22
CA PRO A 53 7.81 8.89 5.45
C PRO A 53 8.05 9.69 4.16
N ASP A 54 8.24 8.99 3.04
CA ASP A 54 8.32 9.58 1.70
C ASP A 54 6.98 9.73 0.96
N SER A 55 5.86 9.90 1.66
CA SER A 55 4.52 10.03 1.04
C SER A 55 4.47 11.12 -0.04
N ALA A 56 5.12 12.26 0.22
CA ALA A 56 5.22 13.37 -0.73
C ALA A 56 5.99 12.96 -2.00
N SER A 57 7.09 12.24 -1.86
CA SER A 57 7.90 11.77 -2.99
C SER A 57 7.17 10.69 -3.79
N LYS A 58 6.46 9.78 -3.11
CA LYS A 58 5.69 8.70 -3.75
C LYS A 58 4.43 9.19 -4.44
N THR A 59 3.72 10.15 -3.85
CA THR A 59 2.54 10.80 -4.46
C THR A 59 2.97 11.69 -5.62
N GLY A 60 4.08 12.43 -5.46
CA GLY A 60 4.58 13.38 -6.46
C GLY A 60 3.47 14.36 -6.86
N SER A 61 3.08 14.33 -8.13
CA SER A 61 2.04 15.18 -8.73
C SER A 61 0.59 14.74 -8.43
N GLY A 62 0.38 13.57 -7.82
CA GLY A 62 -0.96 13.04 -7.52
C GLY A 62 -1.09 11.56 -7.85
N VAL A 63 -1.90 10.83 -7.07
CA VAL A 63 -2.17 9.40 -7.29
C VAL A 63 -3.41 9.22 -8.14
N ASP A 64 -3.24 8.64 -9.32
CA ASP A 64 -4.32 8.28 -10.23
C ASP A 64 -5.00 6.97 -9.78
N HIS A 65 -4.22 5.89 -9.70
CA HIS A 65 -4.68 4.58 -9.22
C HIS A 65 -3.52 3.72 -8.70
N PHE A 66 -3.86 2.55 -8.18
CA PHE A 66 -2.87 1.57 -7.70
C PHE A 66 -2.97 0.28 -8.48
N MET A 67 -1.82 -0.39 -8.64
CA MET A 67 -1.73 -1.70 -9.27
C MET A 67 -0.83 -2.64 -8.47
N VAL A 68 -1.09 -3.93 -8.60
CA VAL A 68 -0.23 -4.98 -8.05
C VAL A 68 0.68 -5.45 -9.16
N ARG A 69 2.00 -5.47 -8.91
CA ARG A 69 2.98 -6.04 -9.84
C ARG A 69 3.92 -6.97 -9.10
N SER A 70 4.45 -7.94 -9.83
CA SER A 70 5.56 -8.76 -9.37
C SER A 70 6.82 -7.88 -9.32
N ALA A 71 7.45 -7.84 -8.16
CA ALA A 71 8.79 -7.37 -7.96
C ALA A 71 9.78 -8.53 -8.16
N ASP A 72 11.06 -8.23 -7.90
CA ASP A 72 12.16 -9.18 -7.98
C ASP A 72 11.91 -10.43 -7.11
N TYR A 73 12.47 -11.56 -7.56
CA TYR A 73 12.33 -12.88 -6.93
C TYR A 73 10.88 -13.41 -6.77
N GLY A 74 9.96 -13.00 -7.64
CA GLY A 74 8.57 -13.51 -7.62
C GLY A 74 7.73 -12.98 -6.46
N THR A 75 8.21 -11.95 -5.77
CA THR A 75 7.43 -11.27 -4.71
C THR A 75 6.41 -10.33 -5.35
N LYS A 76 5.24 -10.14 -4.72
CA LYS A 76 4.26 -9.15 -5.16
C LYS A 76 4.45 -7.87 -4.34
N CYS A 77 4.31 -6.71 -4.98
CA CYS A 77 4.32 -5.40 -4.32
C CYS A 77 3.24 -4.49 -4.92
N PHE A 78 2.85 -3.47 -4.15
CA PHE A 78 1.98 -2.42 -4.63
C PHE A 78 2.78 -1.35 -5.37
N TRP A 79 2.19 -0.88 -6.45
CA TRP A 79 2.70 0.19 -7.29
C TRP A 79 1.64 1.27 -7.35
N VAL A 80 2.07 2.51 -7.15
CA VAL A 80 1.24 3.68 -7.33
C VAL A 80 1.46 4.20 -8.75
N VAL A 81 0.37 4.47 -9.45
CA VAL A 81 0.38 5.15 -10.75
C VAL A 81 0.02 6.60 -10.48
N ARG A 82 0.93 7.50 -10.85
CA ARG A 82 0.72 8.94 -10.73
C ARG A 82 -0.07 9.46 -11.92
N THR A 83 -0.73 10.60 -11.75
CA THR A 83 -1.48 11.29 -12.81
C THR A 83 -0.60 11.69 -14.00
N ASP A 84 0.70 11.87 -13.77
CA ASP A 84 1.72 12.14 -14.77
C ASP A 84 2.10 10.90 -15.62
N GLY A 85 1.54 9.73 -15.32
CA GLY A 85 1.86 8.45 -15.99
C GLY A 85 3.10 7.74 -15.41
N SER A 86 3.86 8.42 -14.55
CA SER A 86 4.93 7.81 -13.76
C SER A 86 4.39 6.75 -12.80
N THR A 87 5.09 5.62 -12.66
CA THR A 87 4.75 4.57 -11.69
C THR A 87 5.84 4.38 -10.67
N GLU A 88 5.46 4.10 -9.43
CA GLU A 88 6.39 4.05 -8.32
C GLU A 88 6.01 2.91 -7.38
N ARG A 89 6.98 2.10 -6.98
CA ARG A 89 6.75 1.01 -6.02
C ARG A 89 6.83 1.54 -4.59
N PHE A 90 5.99 1.04 -3.69
CA PHE A 90 6.13 1.33 -2.27
C PHE A 90 5.95 0.07 -1.43
N SER A 91 6.67 0.04 -0.30
CA SER A 91 6.63 -1.06 0.63
C SER A 91 5.58 -0.76 1.70
N TYR A 92 4.48 -1.51 1.71
CA TYR A 92 3.48 -1.43 2.78
C TYR A 92 4.06 -1.76 4.18
N LYS A 93 5.24 -2.40 4.23
CA LYS A 93 5.99 -2.66 5.47
C LYS A 93 6.55 -1.40 6.12
N GLU A 94 6.86 -0.37 5.32
CA GLU A 94 7.43 0.91 5.77
C GLU A 94 6.34 1.94 6.12
N CYS A 95 5.14 1.80 5.54
CA CYS A 95 3.96 2.60 5.88
C CYS A 95 3.38 2.32 7.28
N LEU A 96 3.70 1.14 7.80
CA LEU A 96 3.24 0.56 9.06
C LEU A 96 4.32 0.74 10.11
#